data_AF-A0A4V3II67-F1
#
_entry.id   AF-A0A4V3II67-F1
#
_cell.length_a   1.000
_cell.length_b   1.000
_cell.length_c   1.000
_cell.angle_alpha   90.00
_cell.angle_beta   90.00
_cell.angle_gamma   90.00
#
_symmetry.space_group_name_H-M   'P 1'
#
loop_
_entity.id
_entity.type
_entity.pdbx_description
1 polymer ?
#
loop_
_entity_poly.entity_id
_entity_poly.type
_entity_poly.pdbx_seq_one_letter_code
_entity_poly.pdbx_strand_id
1 'polypeptide(L)'
;MSDESVFPTGDPTYASTYAEESAMVEASEIIASALERSGMSRAELARALGVSRSEVTARLAGERNITVRKLAATLHSLGQKLELSVVVTHDERLQNT
;
A
#
# COMPACT_ATOMS: atom_id res chain seq x y z
N MET A 1 -18.30 32.18 7.24
CA MET A 1 -17.89 30.82 7.65
C MET A 1 -17.14 30.26 6.46
N SER A 2 -15.82 30.29 6.53
CA SER A 2 -14.94 29.71 5.52
C SER A 2 -15.21 28.22 5.44
N ASP A 3 -15.42 27.73 4.23
CA ASP A 3 -15.51 26.32 3.88
C ASP A 3 -14.13 25.69 4.07
N GLU A 4 -13.77 25.44 5.33
CA GLU A 4 -12.58 24.69 5.70
C GLU A 4 -12.92 23.21 5.59
N SER A 5 -12.98 22.73 4.35
CA SER A 5 -13.01 21.31 4.04
C SER A 5 -11.96 20.61 4.91
N VAL A 6 -12.39 19.60 5.68
CA VAL A 6 -11.53 18.76 6.56
C VAL A 6 -10.35 18.15 5.79
N PHE A 7 -10.43 18.11 4.46
CA PHE A 7 -9.36 17.73 3.56
C PHE A 7 -8.88 18.97 2.79
N PRO A 8 -7.63 19.41 2.96
CA PRO A 8 -7.06 20.55 2.24
C PRO A 8 -6.74 20.12 0.81
N THR A 9 -7.77 19.89 -0.01
CA THR A 9 -7.67 19.49 -1.42
C THR A 9 -7.06 20.58 -2.31
N GLY A 10 -6.83 21.79 -1.76
CA GLY A 10 -6.14 22.91 -2.40
C GLY A 10 -4.63 22.99 -2.12
N ASP A 11 -4.05 22.09 -1.32
CA ASP A 11 -2.60 22.06 -1.08
C ASP A 11 -1.86 21.55 -2.34
N PRO A 12 -0.82 22.25 -2.85
CA PRO A 12 -0.04 21.81 -4.01
C PRO A 12 0.65 20.45 -3.81
N THR A 13 0.83 19.99 -2.57
CA THR A 13 1.41 18.68 -2.22
C THR A 13 0.35 17.62 -1.90
N TYR A 14 -0.94 17.97 -1.94
CA TYR A 14 -2.04 17.04 -1.66
C TYR A 14 -1.99 15.85 -2.62
N ALA A 15 -1.84 16.10 -3.91
CA ALA A 15 -1.86 15.05 -4.93
C ALA A 15 -0.69 14.06 -4.79
N SER A 16 0.51 14.55 -4.48
CA SER A 16 1.68 13.68 -4.26
C SER A 16 1.55 12.87 -2.97
N THR A 17 1.15 13.51 -1.87
CA THR A 17 0.93 12.84 -0.58
C THR A 17 -0.16 11.79 -0.71
N TYR A 18 -1.28 12.13 -1.36
CA TYR A 18 -2.37 11.18 -1.61
C TYR A 18 -1.90 9.98 -2.44
N ALA A 19 -1.09 10.20 -3.49
CA ALA A 19 -0.55 9.10 -4.29
C ALA A 19 0.37 8.18 -3.47
N GLU A 20 1.22 8.74 -2.61
CA GLU A 20 2.11 7.98 -1.73
C GLU A 20 1.31 7.15 -0.70
N GLU A 21 0.36 7.79 0.00
CA GLU A 21 -0.47 7.11 0.99
C GLU A 21 -1.38 6.05 0.36
N SER A 22 -1.95 6.31 -0.81
CA SER A 22 -2.76 5.33 -1.55
C SER A 22 -1.95 4.09 -1.90
N ALA A 23 -0.71 4.26 -2.37
CA ALA A 23 0.18 3.14 -2.67
C ALA A 23 0.54 2.31 -1.42
N MET A 24 0.71 2.96 -0.27
CA MET A 24 0.98 2.28 1.00
C MET A 24 -0.22 1.45 1.47
N VAL A 25 -1.43 2.00 1.38
CA VAL A 25 -2.67 1.28 1.69
C VAL A 25 -2.85 0.09 0.76
N GLU A 26 -2.76 0.28 -0.56
CA GLU A 26 -2.90 -0.81 -1.54
C GLU A 26 -1.88 -1.93 -1.29
N ALA A 27 -0.61 -1.60 -1.02
CA ALA A 27 0.40 -2.59 -0.70
C ALA A 27 0.03 -3.41 0.54
N SER A 28 -0.49 -2.76 1.59
CA SER A 28 -0.93 -3.45 2.82
C SER A 28 -2.12 -4.39 2.56
N GLU A 29 -3.09 -3.97 1.74
CA GLU A 29 -4.27 -4.75 1.38
C GLU A 29 -3.91 -5.97 0.51
N ILE A 30 -2.97 -5.80 -0.43
CA ILE A 30 -2.42 -6.88 -1.24
C ILE A 30 -1.77 -7.94 -0.34
N ILE A 31 -0.97 -7.54 0.65
CA ILE A 31 -0.35 -8.47 1.60
C ILE A 31 -1.41 -9.17 2.47
N ALA A 32 -2.38 -8.42 3.01
CA ALA A 32 -3.44 -8.98 3.85
C ALA A 32 -4.26 -10.03 3.10
N SER A 33 -4.71 -9.68 1.90
CA SER A 33 -5.46 -10.59 1.03
C SER A 33 -4.64 -11.80 0.61
N ALA A 34 -3.34 -11.63 0.36
CA ALA A 34 -2.44 -12.73 0.04
C ALA A 34 -2.27 -13.68 1.23
N LEU A 35 -2.15 -13.14 2.44
CA LEU A 35 -2.02 -13.91 3.67
C LEU A 35 -3.28 -14.74 3.93
N GLU A 36 -4.46 -14.15 3.80
CA GLU A 36 -5.73 -14.86 3.93
C GLU A 36 -5.85 -16.01 2.92
N ARG A 37 -5.58 -15.75 1.63
CA ARG A 37 -5.61 -16.79 0.58
C ARG A 37 -4.59 -17.91 0.80
N SER A 38 -3.44 -17.60 1.40
CA SER A 38 -2.41 -18.61 1.67
C SER A 38 -2.79 -19.58 2.81
N GLY A 39 -3.73 -19.19 3.67
CA GLY A 39 -4.05 -19.91 4.91
C GLY A 39 -2.97 -19.82 6.01
N MET A 40 -1.88 -19.08 5.79
CA MET A 40 -0.83 -18.90 6.79
C MET A 40 -1.26 -17.90 7.87
N SER A 41 -0.82 -18.17 9.10
CA SER A 41 -0.84 -17.19 10.19
C SER A 41 0.28 -16.16 10.02
N ARG A 42 0.14 -14.99 10.67
CA ARG A 42 1.21 -13.97 10.74
C ARG A 42 2.52 -14.52 11.31
N ALA A 43 2.45 -15.49 12.23
CA ALA A 43 3.62 -16.12 12.82
C ALA A 43 4.34 -17.05 11.83
N GLU A 44 3.59 -17.78 11.01
CA GLU A 44 4.15 -18.61 9.94
C GLU A 44 4.80 -17.76 8.86
N LEU A 45 4.16 -16.65 8.46
CA LEU A 45 4.74 -15.72 7.50
C LEU A 45 6.04 -15.10 8.03
N ALA A 46 6.07 -14.68 9.30
CA ALA A 46 7.28 -14.16 9.92
C ALA A 46 8.44 -15.18 9.88
N ARG A 47 8.16 -16.45 10.19
CA ARG A 47 9.14 -17.54 10.11
C ARG A 47 9.60 -17.79 8.68
N ALA A 48 8.68 -17.84 7.71
CA ALA A 48 9.01 -18.06 6.29
C ALA A 48 9.90 -16.95 5.71
N LEU A 49 9.73 -15.71 6.19
CA LEU A 49 10.52 -14.56 5.77
C LEU A 49 11.80 -14.34 6.57
N GLY A 50 12.01 -15.05 7.69
CA GLY A 50 13.12 -14.80 8.60
C GLY A 50 13.06 -13.42 9.27
N VAL A 51 11.87 -12.90 9.56
CA VAL A 51 11.66 -11.58 10.20
C VAL A 51 10.88 -11.68 11.51
N SER A 52 10.79 -10.58 12.25
CA SER A 52 9.97 -10.53 13.47
C SER A 52 8.46 -10.54 13.14
N ARG A 53 7.65 -10.97 14.11
CA ARG A 53 6.18 -10.85 14.00
C ARG A 53 5.72 -9.38 13.93
N SER A 54 6.45 -8.47 14.59
CA SER A 54 6.17 -7.03 14.53
C SER A 54 6.39 -6.44 13.13
N GLU A 55 7.41 -6.89 12.40
CA GLU A 55 7.63 -6.49 11.00
C GLU A 55 6.45 -6.93 10.12
N VAL A 56 5.91 -8.13 10.32
CA VAL A 56 4.72 -8.59 9.60
C VAL A 56 3.49 -7.73 9.95
N THR A 57 3.29 -7.39 11.22
CA THR A 57 2.21 -6.48 11.63
C THR A 57 2.37 -5.10 11.00
N ALA A 58 3.57 -4.51 11.00
CA ALA A 58 3.82 -3.21 10.40
C ALA A 58 3.53 -3.18 8.88
N ARG A 59 3.85 -4.27 8.17
CA ARG A 59 3.50 -4.41 6.73
C ARG A 59 2.00 -4.46 6.51
N LEU A 60 1.28 -5.19 7.35
CA LEU A 60 -0.18 -5.31 7.28
C LEU A 60 -0.90 -4.01 7.70
N ALA A 61 -0.27 -3.19 8.52
CA ALA A 61 -0.83 -1.92 8.97
C ALA A 61 -0.50 -0.75 8.02
N GLY A 62 0.36 -0.96 7.01
CA GLY A 62 0.81 0.11 6.12
C GLY A 62 1.71 1.16 6.79
N GLU A 63 2.09 0.98 8.07
CA GLU A 63 2.79 1.98 8.90
C GLU A 63 4.21 2.31 8.43
N ARG A 64 4.81 1.46 7.59
CA ARG A 64 6.20 1.62 7.13
C ARG A 64 6.31 1.44 5.64
N ASN A 65 7.01 2.38 5.00
CA ASN A 65 7.43 2.26 3.61
C ASN A 65 8.13 0.92 3.36
N ILE A 66 7.52 0.11 2.50
CA ILE A 66 8.02 -1.19 2.08
C ILE A 66 8.68 -1.06 0.71
N THR A 67 9.88 -1.61 0.57
CA THR A 67 10.51 -1.66 -0.75
C THR A 67 9.78 -2.67 -1.64
N VAL A 68 9.74 -2.42 -2.95
CA VAL A 68 9.20 -3.36 -3.94
C VAL A 68 9.80 -4.76 -3.80
N ARG A 69 11.10 -4.85 -3.47
CA ARG A 69 11.80 -6.11 -3.20
C ARG A 69 11.20 -6.88 -2.01
N LYS A 70 10.91 -6.18 -0.90
CA LYS A 70 10.30 -6.78 0.29
C LYS A 70 8.84 -7.17 0.03
N LEU A 71 8.09 -6.36 -0.72
CA LEU A 71 6.73 -6.68 -1.13
C LEU A 71 6.71 -7.97 -1.98
N ALA A 72 7.54 -8.03 -3.02
CA ALA A 72 7.67 -9.21 -3.87
C ALA A 72 8.07 -10.46 -3.09
N ALA A 73 9.06 -10.37 -2.18
CA ALA A 73 9.46 -11.49 -1.33
C ALA A 73 8.34 -11.95 -0.40
N THR A 74 7.57 -11.02 0.17
CA THR A 74 6.41 -11.31 1.02
C THR A 74 5.35 -12.10 0.25
N LEU A 75 4.97 -11.61 -0.94
CA LEU A 75 3.98 -12.28 -1.79
C LEU A 75 4.47 -13.64 -2.27
N HIS A 76 5.76 -13.76 -2.61
CA HIS A 76 6.35 -15.03 -3.01
C HIS A 76 6.29 -16.08 -1.89
N SER A 77 6.60 -15.71 -0.65
CA SER A 77 6.45 -16.59 0.51
C SER A 77 4.99 -17.02 0.76
N LEU A 78 4.03 -16.26 0.26
CA LEU A 78 2.59 -16.55 0.30
C LEU A 78 2.08 -17.29 -0.95
N GLY A 79 2.98 -17.72 -1.83
CA GLY A 79 2.63 -18.45 -3.07
C GLY A 79 2.10 -17.57 -4.20
N GLN A 80 2.33 -16.25 -4.14
CA GLN A 80 1.85 -15.27 -5.12
C GLN A 80 3.00 -14.50 -5.78
N LYS A 81 2.73 -13.83 -6.89
CA LYS A 81 3.71 -13.02 -7.63
C LYS A 81 3.27 -11.57 -7.64
N LEU A 82 4.21 -10.65 -7.44
CA LEU A 82 3.97 -9.21 -7.65
C LEU A 82 3.90 -8.89 -9.15
N GLU A 83 2.83 -8.21 -9.55
CA GLU A 83 2.67 -7.58 -10.86
C GLU A 83 2.46 -6.08 -10.67
N LEU A 84 3.07 -5.25 -11.52
CA LEU A 84 2.97 -3.80 -11.45
C LEU A 84 2.46 -3.26 -12.79
N SER A 85 1.49 -2.35 -12.71
CA SER A 85 0.91 -1.65 -13.86
C SER A 85 0.78 -0.16 -13.55
N VAL A 86 0.83 0.68 -14.58
CA VAL A 86 0.58 2.12 -14.46
C VAL A 86 -0.81 2.42 -14.99
N VAL A 87 -1.56 3.24 -14.26
CA VAL A 87 -2.86 3.76 -14.69
C VAL A 87 -2.76 5.25 -14.98
N VAL A 88 -3.48 5.72 -16.00
CA VAL A 88 -3.56 7.15 -16.30
C VAL A 88 -4.55 7.80 -15.34
N THR A 89 -4.07 8.67 -14.47
CA THR A 89 -4.92 9.57 -13.69
C THR A 89 -5.41 10.70 -14.62
N HIS A 90 -6.69 10.69 -14.98
CA HIS A 90 -7.31 11.83 -15.67
C HIS A 90 -7.45 12.99 -14.67
N ASP A 91 -6.69 14.07 -14.86
CA ASP A 91 -6.94 15.32 -14.15
C ASP A 91 -7.95 16.13 -14.97
N GLU A 92 -9.22 16.14 -14.55
CA GLU A 92 -10.32 16.85 -15.22
C GLU A 92 -10.18 18.39 -15.18
N ARG A 93 -9.12 18.93 -14.60
CA ARG A 93 -8.88 20.39 -14.47
C ARG A 93 -8.41 21.10 -15.75
N LEU A 94 -8.29 20.42 -16.89
CA LEU A 94 -7.82 21.02 -18.16
C LEU A 94 -8.86 21.03 -19.30
N GLN A 95 -10.13 20.69 -19.07
CA GLN A 95 -11.15 20.73 -20.14
C GLN A 95 -11.97 22.03 -20.22
N ASN A 96 -11.70 23.02 -19.37
CA ASN A 96 -12.33 24.34 -19.46
C ASN A 96 -11.29 25.40 -19.87
N THR A 97 -10.97 25.47 -21.17
CA THR A 97 -10.43 26.68 -21.80
C THR A 97 -11.00 26.81 -23.21
#